data_AF-A0A926CSQ9-F1
#
_entry.id   AF-A0A926CSQ9-F1
#
_cell.length_a   1.000
_cell.length_b   1.000
_cell.length_c   1.000
_cell.angle_alpha   90.00
_cell.angle_beta   90.00
_cell.angle_gamma   90.00
#
_symmetry.space_group_name_H-M   'P 1'
#
loop_
_entity.id
_entity.type
_entity.pdbx_description
1 polymer ?
#
loop_
_entity_poly.entity_id
_entity_poly.type
_entity_poly.pdbx_seq_one_letter_code
_entity_poly.pdbx_strand_id
1 'polypeptide(L)' 'GIGNIPEPSNSPTIIRDYGSHPWTTRYIASVMGLSEDRIEPGRDGLIPDGVMIVVGEDIESRLSVQPTATVTP' A
#
# COMPACT_ATOMS: atom_id res chain seq x y z
N GLY A 1 -9.80 -29.50 -7.72
CA GLY A 1 -9.19 -29.09 -6.45
C GLY A 1 -9.85 -27.79 -6.05
N ILE A 2 -10.47 -27.75 -4.87
CA ILE A 2 -11.10 -26.54 -4.35
C ILE A 2 -9.98 -25.70 -3.76
N GLY A 3 -9.47 -24.74 -4.54
CA GLY A 3 -8.53 -23.75 -4.04
C GLY A 3 -9.29 -22.79 -3.14
N ASN A 4 -8.93 -22.73 -1.86
CA ASN A 4 -9.31 -21.63 -0.99
C ASN A 4 -8.58 -20.38 -1.48
N ILE A 5 -9.11 -19.75 -2.52
CA ILE A 5 -8.71 -18.39 -2.87
C ILE A 5 -9.28 -17.52 -1.74
N PRO A 6 -8.45 -16.82 -0.96
CA PRO A 6 -8.95 -15.88 0.03
C PRO A 6 -9.90 -14.90 -0.68
N GLU A 7 -11.06 -14.64 -0.09
CA GLU A 7 -11.97 -13.64 -0.65
C GLU A 7 -11.21 -12.30 -0.76
N PRO A 8 -11.28 -11.62 -1.92
CA PRO A 8 -10.71 -10.29 -2.06
C PRO A 8 -11.34 -9.38 -1.01
N SER A 9 -10.53 -8.80 -0.14
CA SER A 9 -11.07 -7.96 0.94
C SER A 9 -11.57 -6.61 0.45
N ASN A 10 -11.36 -6.27 -0.85
CA ASN A 10 -11.57 -4.95 -1.46
C ASN A 10 -11.12 -3.80 -0.56
N SER A 11 -10.09 -4.08 0.25
CA SER A 11 -9.61 -3.13 1.23
C SER A 11 -8.70 -2.14 0.52
N PRO A 12 -8.73 -0.87 0.92
CA PRO A 12 -7.79 0.12 0.41
C PRO A 12 -6.37 -0.19 0.87
N THR A 13 -5.40 0.36 0.16
CA THR A 13 -3.99 0.26 0.51
C THR A 13 -3.74 0.93 1.86
N ILE A 14 -3.05 0.23 2.75
CA ILE A 14 -2.65 0.72 4.07
C ILE A 14 -1.15 0.54 4.30
N ILE A 15 -0.61 1.32 5.22
CA ILE A 15 0.77 1.23 5.70
C ILE A 15 0.73 0.76 7.15
N ARG A 16 1.45 -0.32 7.48
CA ARG A 16 1.61 -0.79 8.85
C ARG A 16 2.98 -0.44 9.42
N ASP A 17 3.01 0.17 10.60
CA ASP A 17 4.21 0.53 11.34
C ASP A 17 4.46 -0.45 12.49
N TYR A 18 5.54 -1.23 12.40
CA TYR A 18 5.92 -2.22 13.42
C TYR A 18 6.98 -1.68 14.40
N GLY A 19 7.57 -0.53 14.12
CA GLY A 19 8.75 -0.04 14.83
C GLY A 19 8.65 1.37 15.40
N SER A 20 7.47 1.98 15.35
CA SER A 20 7.30 3.40 15.67
C SER A 20 8.17 4.30 14.78
N HIS A 21 7.99 4.16 13.47
CA HIS A 21 8.64 4.94 12.42
C HIS A 21 7.72 6.01 11.81
N PRO A 22 7.22 7.00 12.59
CA PRO A 22 6.16 7.91 12.13
C PRO A 22 6.58 8.78 10.95
N TRP A 23 7.87 9.14 10.84
CA TRP A 23 8.36 9.94 9.73
C TRP A 23 8.50 9.12 8.45
N THR A 24 8.92 7.87 8.56
CA THR A 24 9.05 6.96 7.42
C THR A 24 7.68 6.62 6.84
N THR A 25 6.70 6.32 7.70
CA THR A 25 5.35 5.99 7.23
C THR A 25 4.63 7.18 6.60
N ARG A 26 4.78 8.39 7.18
CA ARG A 26 4.30 9.64 6.56
C ARG A 26 4.96 9.92 5.21
N TYR A 27 6.28 9.73 5.13
CA TYR A 27 7.00 9.90 3.88
C TYR A 27 6.48 8.94 2.80
N ILE A 28 6.35 7.65 3.13
CA ILE A 28 5.80 6.64 2.21
C ILE A 28 4.36 6.99 1.80
N ALA A 29 3.51 7.39 2.76
CA ALA A 29 2.15 7.84 2.46
C ALA A 29 2.14 8.99 1.46
N SER A 30 3.00 9.99 1.65
CA SER A 30 3.11 11.14 0.74
C SER A 30 3.56 10.73 -0.67
N VAL A 31 4.55 9.84 -0.79
CA VAL A 31 5.06 9.34 -2.08
C VAL A 31 3.97 8.55 -2.81
N MET A 32 3.18 7.78 -2.08
CA MET A 32 2.09 6.98 -2.63
C MET A 32 0.79 7.76 -2.83
N GLY A 33 0.71 9.03 -2.45
CA GLY A 33 -0.55 9.79 -2.49
C GLY A 33 -1.64 9.22 -1.58
N LEU A 34 -1.24 8.62 -0.46
CA LEU A 34 -2.12 8.11 0.60
C LEU A 34 -2.33 9.17 1.68
N SER A 35 -3.52 9.19 2.27
CA SER A 35 -3.79 9.97 3.48
C SER A 35 -3.16 9.29 4.70
N GLU A 36 -2.75 10.09 5.70
CA GLU A 36 -2.10 9.58 6.92
C GLU A 36 -3.01 8.67 7.76
N ASP A 37 -4.33 8.76 7.59
CA ASP A 37 -5.31 7.83 8.21
C ASP A 37 -5.19 6.38 7.69
N ARG A 38 -4.45 6.16 6.59
CA ARG A 38 -4.06 4.84 6.09
C ARG A 38 -2.87 4.22 6.83
N ILE A 39 -2.29 4.93 7.79
CA ILE A 39 -1.18 4.42 8.60
C ILE A 39 -1.75 3.77 9.87
N GLU A 40 -1.49 2.48 10.03
CA GLU A 40 -1.93 1.67 11.15
C GLU A 40 -0.75 1.10 11.93
N PRO A 41 -0.88 0.83 13.23
CA PRO A 41 0.11 0.04 13.96
C PRO A 41 0.13 -1.41 13.46
N GLY A 42 1.33 -1.95 13.20
CA GLY A 42 1.54 -3.38 12.97
C GLY A 42 1.29 -4.18 14.24
N ARG A 43 0.30 -5.08 14.22
CA ARG A 43 -0.13 -5.86 15.42
C ARG A 43 -0.35 -7.35 15.16
N ASP A 44 -0.08 -7.81 13.95
CA ASP A 44 -0.30 -9.20 13.53
C ASP A 44 0.90 -10.12 13.75
N GLY A 45 2.06 -9.56 14.12
CA GLY A 45 3.30 -10.31 14.33
C GLY A 45 3.97 -10.82 13.04
N LEU A 46 3.60 -10.29 11.87
CA LEU A 46 4.18 -10.72 10.59
C LEU A 46 5.66 -10.36 10.44
N ILE A 47 6.07 -9.20 10.96
CA ILE A 47 7.47 -8.77 10.98
C ILE A 47 7.84 -8.21 12.36
N PRO A 48 9.08 -8.39 12.82
CA PRO A 48 9.52 -7.96 14.15
C PRO A 48 9.71 -6.44 14.27
N ASP A 49 10.05 -5.79 13.16
CA ASP A 49 10.30 -4.35 13.08
C ASP A 49 10.22 -3.89 11.61
N GLY A 50 9.94 -2.61 11.38
CA GLY A 50 9.91 -1.98 10.06
C GLY A 50 8.54 -1.47 9.63
N VAL A 51 8.35 -1.36 8.30
CA VAL A 51 7.14 -0.85 7.67
C VAL A 51 6.65 -1.84 6.61
N MET A 52 5.37 -2.16 6.62
CA MET A 52 4.72 -3.02 5.62
C MET A 52 3.68 -2.22 4.83
N ILE A 53 3.65 -2.40 3.51
CA ILE A 53 2.60 -1.87 2.65
C ILE A 53 1.65 -3.01 2.33
N VAL A 54 0.40 -2.91 2.77
CA VAL A 54 -0.65 -3.85 2.39
C VAL A 54 -1.34 -3.27 1.18
N VAL A 55 -1.10 -3.88 0.03
CA VAL A 55 -1.58 -3.40 -1.26
C VAL A 55 -3.07 -3.70 -1.40
N GLY A 56 -3.85 -2.63 -1.61
CA GLY A 56 -5.30 -2.70 -1.83
C GLY A 56 -5.71 -2.43 -3.27
N GLU A 57 -7.02 -2.43 -3.53
CA GLU A 57 -7.59 -2.21 -4.88
C GLU A 57 -7.26 -0.84 -5.47
N ASP A 58 -7.07 0.15 -4.61
CA ASP A 58 -6.79 1.53 -5.00
C ASP A 58 -5.33 1.73 -5.43
N ILE A 59 -4.47 0.70 -5.40
CA ILE A 59 -3.09 0.83 -5.86
C ILE A 59 -3.01 0.98 -7.39
N GLU A 60 -3.89 0.32 -8.14
CA GLU A 60 -3.78 0.26 -9.60
C GLU A 60 -4.00 1.64 -10.23
N SER A 61 -4.97 2.39 -9.70
CA SER A 61 -5.23 3.76 -10.12
C SER A 61 -4.09 4.72 -9.75
N ARG A 62 -3.25 4.37 -8.77
CA ARG A 62 -2.09 5.16 -8.36
C ARG A 62 -0.80 4.81 -9.12
N LEU A 63 -0.67 3.59 -9.62
CA LEU A 63 0.49 3.15 -10.40
C LEU A 63 0.31 3.33 -11.91
N SER A 64 -0.91 3.54 -12.39
CA SER A 64 -1.23 3.77 -13.80
C SER A 64 -0.91 5.19 -14.27
N VAL A 65 0.35 5.61 -14.14
CA VAL A 65 0.90 6.63 -15.03
C VAL A 65 1.44 5.88 -16.26
N GLN A 66 0.58 5.65 -17.25
CA GLN A 66 1.05 5.17 -18.54
C GLN A 66 1.80 6.34 -19.21
N PRO A 67 3.10 6.21 -19.54
CA PRO A 67 3.76 7.20 -20.38
C PRO A 67 2.96 7.29 -21.67
N THR A 68 2.31 8.41 -21.90
CA THR A 68 1.71 8.67 -23.20
C THR A 68 2.89 8.89 -24.13
N ALA A 69 3.35 7.83 -24.81
CA ALA A 69 4.29 7.98 -25.89
C ALA A 69 3.59 8.85 -26.94
N THR A 70 3.92 10.14 -26.97
CA THR A 70 3.51 11.03 -28.04
C THR A 70 4.20 10.53 -29.32
N VAL A 71 3.50 9.70 -30.09
CA VAL A 71 3.93 9.37 -31.44
C VAL A 71 3.62 10.61 -32.28
N THR A 72 4.62 11.47 -32.48
CA THR A 72 4.52 12.57 -33.44
C THR A 72 4.48 11.98 -34.86
N PRO A 73 3.51 12.36 -35.70
CA PRO A 73 3.38 11.86 -37.07
C PRO A 73 4.51 12.30 -37.99
#